data_AF-A0A7V2K7Z2-F1
#
_entry.id   AF-A0A7V2K7Z2-F1
#
_cell.length_a   1.000
_cell.length_b   1.000
_cell.length_c   1.000
_cell.angle_alpha   90.00
_cell.angle_beta   90.00
_cell.angle_gamma   90.00
#
_symmetry.space_group_name_H-M   'P 1'
#
loop_
_entity.id
_entity.type
_entity.pdbx_description
1 polymer ?
#
loop_
_entity_poly.entity_id
_entity_poly.type
_entity_poly.pdbx_seq_one_letter_code
_entity_poly.pdbx_strand_id
1 'polypeptide(L)'
;MERIAIAVFITGASGLIAQVVLLRELLTIFQGNELSVGIILSNWLILEAVGSYIGGKGVEKIRKRVEFFYSFSLFFSLSLVAGIYAVRLGRLLLKSLPGEGVGIGGMLLLSFLV
;
A
#
# COMPACT_ATOMS: atom_id res chain seq x y z
N MET A 1 -1.83 -25.11 -14.14
CA MET A 1 -2.23 -24.87 -12.74
C MET A 1 -1.03 -24.40 -11.90
N GLU A 2 0.06 -25.18 -11.85
CA GLU A 2 1.26 -24.83 -11.05
C GLU A 2 1.84 -23.44 -11.35
N ARG A 3 1.98 -23.06 -12.64
CA ARG A 3 2.52 -21.74 -13.02
C ARG A 3 1.70 -20.56 -12.51
N ILE A 4 0.37 -20.69 -12.46
CA ILE A 4 -0.53 -19.63 -11.99
C ILE A 4 -0.47 -19.53 -10.47
N ALA A 5 -0.43 -20.67 -9.77
CA ALA A 5 -0.27 -20.69 -8.32
C ALA A 5 1.04 -20.03 -7.87
N ILE A 6 2.15 -20.33 -8.57
CA ILE A 6 3.44 -19.69 -8.33
C ILE A 6 3.35 -18.17 -8.58
N ALA A 7 2.72 -17.75 -9.69
CA ALA A 7 2.56 -16.33 -9.98
C ALA A 7 1.76 -15.60 -8.90
N VAL A 8 0.62 -16.16 -8.47
CA VAL A 8 -0.20 -15.60 -7.38
C VAL A 8 0.58 -15.52 -6.08
N PHE A 9 1.34 -16.56 -5.74
CA PHE A 9 2.18 -16.58 -4.55
C PHE A 9 3.25 -15.47 -4.59
N ILE A 10 3.96 -15.34 -5.72
CA ILE A 10 4.99 -14.31 -5.89
C ILE A 10 4.37 -12.92 -5.81
N THR A 11 3.23 -12.69 -6.46
CA THR A 11 2.52 -11.40 -6.39
C THR A 11 2.12 -11.08 -4.95
N GLY A 12 1.55 -12.03 -4.22
CA GLY A 12 1.20 -11.85 -2.80
C GLY A 12 2.42 -11.57 -1.91
N ALA A 13 3.49 -12.35 -2.06
CA ALA A 13 4.73 -12.14 -1.32
C ALA A 13 5.35 -10.76 -1.63
N SER A 14 5.32 -10.33 -2.89
CA SER A 14 5.78 -9.00 -3.28
C SER A 14 4.92 -7.88 -2.68
N GLY A 15 3.61 -8.09 -2.56
CA GLY A 15 2.67 -7.20 -1.86
C GLY A 15 3.01 -7.02 -0.39
N LEU A 16 3.34 -8.11 0.31
CA LEU A 16 3.75 -8.04 1.71
C LEU A 16 5.10 -7.30 1.88
N ILE A 17 6.07 -7.58 1.00
CA ILE A 17 7.35 -6.86 1.01
C ILE A 17 7.12 -5.36 0.76
N ALA A 18 6.27 -5.02 -0.21
CA ALA A 18 5.88 -3.64 -0.51
C ALA A 18 5.29 -2.94 0.72
N GLN A 19 4.33 -3.56 1.40
CA GLN A 19 3.72 -3.03 2.62
C GLN A 19 4.76 -2.80 3.72
N VAL A 20 5.67 -3.75 3.95
CA VAL A 20 6.70 -3.60 4.98
C VAL A 20 7.65 -2.45 4.66
N VAL A 21 8.05 -2.28 3.38
CA VAL A 21 8.91 -1.17 2.95
C VAL A 21 8.22 0.18 3.17
N LEU A 22 6.98 0.33 2.71
CA LEU A 22 6.22 1.57 2.87
C LEU A 22 5.93 1.88 4.34
N LEU A 23 5.62 0.86 5.15
CA LEU A 23 5.40 0.99 6.58
C LEU A 23 6.65 1.52 7.29
N ARG A 24 7.84 0.99 6.94
CA ARG A 24 9.11 1.45 7.49
C ARG A 24 9.40 2.92 7.15
N GLU A 25 9.13 3.33 5.92
CA GLU A 25 9.29 4.72 5.51
C GLU A 25 8.33 5.65 6.27
N LEU A 26 7.06 5.27 6.41
CA LEU A 26 6.05 6.02 7.17
C LEU A 26 6.42 6.14 8.66
N LEU A 27 6.86 5.05 9.30
CA LEU A 27 7.28 5.07 10.70
C LEU A 27 8.50 5.95 10.95
N THR A 28 9.40 6.06 9.96
CA THR A 28 10.54 6.97 10.02
C THR A 28 10.08 8.43 10.02
N ILE A 29 8.96 8.76 9.36
CA ILE A 29 8.38 10.12 9.34
C ILE A 29 7.60 10.39 10.63
N PHE A 30 6.83 9.43 11.12
CA PHE A 30 5.92 9.63 12.26
C PHE A 30 6.59 9.51 13.63
N GLN A 31 7.91 9.25 13.68
CA GLN A 31 8.61 8.88 14.91
C GLN A 31 7.95 7.69 15.60
N GLY A 32 7.81 6.61 14.82
CA GLY A 32 6.95 5.45 15.07
C GLY A 32 6.69 5.08 16.53
N ASN A 33 5.41 5.06 16.89
CA ASN A 33 4.89 4.45 18.11
C ASN A 33 3.82 3.40 17.76
N GLU A 34 3.35 2.65 18.75
CA GLU A 34 2.38 1.57 18.56
C GLU A 34 1.05 2.07 17.97
N LEU A 35 0.61 3.27 18.37
CA LEU A 35 -0.59 3.90 17.84
C LEU A 35 -0.44 4.21 16.34
N SER A 36 0.71 4.71 15.89
CA SER A 36 1.00 4.96 14.47
C SER A 36 0.88 3.70 13.64
N VAL A 37 1.45 2.58 14.12
CA VAL A 37 1.34 1.28 13.42
C VAL A 37 -0.12 0.85 13.34
N GLY A 38 -0.87 0.96 14.43
CA GLY A 38 -2.29 0.61 14.47
C GLY A 38 -3.12 1.44 13.49
N ILE A 39 -2.88 2.75 13.40
CA ILE A 39 -3.58 3.64 12.46
C ILE A 39 -3.26 3.28 11.01
N ILE A 40 -1.98 3.11 10.67
CA ILE A 40 -1.55 2.79 9.30
C ILE A 40 -2.18 1.47 8.85
N LEU A 41 -2.04 0.42 9.66
CA LEU A 41 -2.56 -0.91 9.32
C LEU A 41 -4.08 -0.92 9.23
N SER A 42 -4.78 -0.26 10.16
CA SER A 42 -6.25 -0.19 10.13
C SER A 42 -6.75 0.48 8.85
N ASN A 43 -6.09 1.55 8.43
CA ASN A 43 -6.43 2.28 7.21
C ASN A 43 -6.18 1.42 5.96
N TRP A 44 -5.02 0.76 5.88
CA TRP A 44 -4.68 -0.13 4.78
C TRP A 44 -5.61 -1.34 4.67
N LEU A 45 -5.96 -1.98 5.79
CA LEU A 45 -6.87 -3.13 5.78
C LEU A 45 -8.28 -2.76 5.31
N ILE A 46 -8.77 -1.55 5.63
CA ILE A 46 -10.04 -1.04 5.10
C ILE A 46 -9.95 -0.92 3.57
N LEU A 47 -8.85 -0.35 3.05
CA LEU A 47 -8.63 -0.23 1.61
C LEU A 47 -8.52 -1.59 0.92
N GLU A 48 -7.83 -2.57 1.52
CA GLU A 48 -7.76 -3.94 1.01
C GLU A 48 -9.14 -4.63 0.99
N ALA A 49 -9.93 -4.45 2.04
CA ALA A 49 -11.29 -5.00 2.09
C ALA A 49 -12.17 -4.39 0.98
N VAL A 50 -12.12 -3.08 0.79
CA VAL A 50 -12.85 -2.39 -0.28
C VAL A 50 -12.34 -2.83 -1.66
N GLY A 51 -11.02 -2.87 -1.85
CA GLY A 51 -10.37 -3.26 -3.10
C GLY A 51 -10.67 -4.70 -3.51
N SER A 52 -10.61 -5.64 -2.55
CA SER A 52 -10.94 -7.05 -2.79
C SER A 52 -12.43 -7.26 -3.09
N TYR A 53 -13.33 -6.52 -2.42
CA TYR A 53 -14.77 -6.57 -2.70
C TYR A 53 -15.10 -6.09 -4.12
N ILE A 54 -14.55 -4.93 -4.51
CA ILE A 54 -14.76 -4.35 -5.85
C ILE A 54 -14.10 -5.23 -6.92
N GLY A 55 -12.85 -5.65 -6.69
CA GLY A 55 -12.08 -6.48 -7.60
C GLY A 55 -12.71 -7.85 -7.83
N GLY A 56 -13.20 -8.49 -6.76
CA GLY A 56 -13.89 -9.79 -6.83
C GLY A 56 -15.15 -9.73 -7.70
N LYS A 57 -15.98 -8.70 -7.51
CA LYS A 57 -17.17 -8.48 -8.34
C LYS A 57 -16.85 -8.08 -9.78
N GLY A 58 -15.76 -7.33 -9.99
CA GLY A 58 -15.34 -6.86 -11.30
C GLY A 58 -14.76 -7.97 -12.19
N VAL A 59 -13.99 -8.88 -11.61
CA VAL A 59 -13.28 -9.96 -12.32
C VAL A 59 -14.23 -10.95 -13.00
N GLU A 60 -15.44 -11.16 -12.47
CA GLU A 60 -16.42 -12.06 -13.08
C GLU A 60 -16.82 -11.64 -14.51
N LYS A 61 -16.80 -10.34 -14.78
CA LYS A 61 -17.15 -9.76 -16.08
C LYS A 61 -15.97 -9.72 -17.07
N ILE A 62 -14.76 -10.04 -16.62
CA ILE A 62 -13.55 -9.93 -17.45
C ILE A 62 -13.37 -11.20 -18.30
N ARG A 63 -13.48 -11.02 -19.62
CA ARG A 63 -13.35 -12.10 -20.61
C ARG A 63 -11.92 -12.64 -20.74
N LYS A 64 -10.91 -11.79 -20.50
CA LYS A 64 -9.48 -12.12 -20.62
C LYS A 64 -8.74 -12.01 -19.28
N ARG A 65 -9.01 -12.94 -18.36
CA ARG A 65 -8.50 -12.90 -16.97
C ARG A 65 -6.98 -12.91 -16.85
N VAL A 66 -6.29 -13.62 -17.75
CA VAL A 66 -4.82 -13.73 -17.72
C VAL A 66 -4.15 -12.42 -18.16
N GLU A 67 -4.61 -11.80 -19.26
CA GLU A 67 -4.09 -10.49 -19.69
C GLU A 67 -4.34 -9.42 -18.62
N PHE A 68 -5.51 -9.43 -17.99
CA PHE A 68 -5.82 -8.53 -16.88
C PHE A 68 -4.87 -8.72 -15.69
N PHE A 69 -4.55 -9.97 -15.32
CA PHE A 69 -3.61 -10.26 -14.24
C PHE A 69 -2.21 -9.71 -14.52
N TYR A 70 -1.70 -9.84 -15.76
CA TYR A 70 -0.41 -9.26 -16.13
C TYR A 70 -0.43 -7.72 -16.06
N SER A 71 -1.45 -7.08 -16.61
CA SER A 71 -1.60 -5.62 -16.53
C SER A 71 -1.70 -5.13 -15.09
N PHE A 72 -2.43 -5.86 -14.23
CA PHE A 72 -2.54 -5.53 -12.82
C PHE A 72 -1.22 -5.71 -12.06
N SER A 73 -0.46 -6.76 -12.37
CA SER A 73 0.87 -6.99 -11.78
C SER A 73 1.87 -5.90 -12.19
N LEU A 74 1.78 -5.42 -13.43
CA LEU A 74 2.60 -4.30 -13.91
C LEU A 74 2.21 -2.99 -13.19
N PHE A 75 0.90 -2.74 -13.07
CA PHE A 75 0.38 -1.59 -12.33
C PHE A 75 0.83 -1.60 -10.87
N PHE A 76 0.77 -2.75 -10.20
CA PHE A 76 1.28 -2.94 -8.84
C PHE A 76 2.78 -2.61 -8.71
N SER A 77 3.59 -3.02 -9.69
CA SER A 77 5.03 -2.71 -9.68
C SER A 77 5.29 -1.20 -9.77
N LEU A 78 4.50 -0.49 -10.58
CA LEU A 78 4.56 0.97 -10.68
C LEU A 78 4.01 1.66 -9.42
N SER A 79 2.97 1.12 -8.80
CA SER A 79 2.36 1.70 -7.60
C SER A 79 3.33 1.65 -6.41
N LEU A 80 4.19 0.65 -6.30
CA LEU A 80 5.24 0.62 -5.28
C LEU A 80 6.20 1.81 -5.43
N VAL A 81 6.69 2.05 -6.64
CA VAL A 81 7.60 3.18 -6.92
C VAL A 81 6.88 4.49 -6.61
N ALA A 82 5.64 4.64 -7.08
CA ALA A 82 4.82 5.82 -6.80
C ALA A 82 4.58 6.01 -5.28
N GLY A 83 4.31 4.94 -4.54
CA GLY A 83 4.12 4.97 -3.08
C GLY A 83 5.37 5.45 -2.35
N ILE A 84 6.56 4.98 -2.72
CA ILE A 84 7.82 5.46 -2.15
C ILE A 84 8.00 6.96 -2.41
N TYR A 85 7.73 7.42 -3.63
CA TYR A 85 7.78 8.85 -3.96
C TYR A 85 6.73 9.65 -3.17
N ALA A 86 5.52 9.13 -3.01
CA ALA A 86 4.45 9.77 -2.25
C ALA A 86 4.85 9.93 -0.77
N VAL A 87 5.43 8.91 -0.15
CA VAL A 87 5.96 9.00 1.22
C VAL A 87 7.06 10.06 1.32
N ARG A 88 7.99 10.11 0.35
CA ARG A 88 9.08 11.09 0.34
C ARG A 88 8.59 12.53 0.14
N LEU A 89 7.63 12.75 -0.76
CA LEU A 89 7.00 14.05 -0.96
C LEU A 89 6.19 14.45 0.28
N GLY A 90 5.48 13.49 0.88
CA GLY A 90 4.75 13.65 2.14
C GLY A 90 5.64 14.15 3.27
N ARG A 91 6.85 13.58 3.40
CA ARG A 91 7.87 14.04 4.35
C ARG A 91 8.26 15.50 4.12
N LEU A 92 8.39 15.93 2.88
CA LEU A 92 8.73 17.31 2.53
C LEU A 92 7.58 18.28 2.79
N LEU A 93 6.33 17.85 2.58
CA LEU A 93 5.14 18.67 2.80
C LEU A 93 4.82 18.85 4.28
N LEU A 94 5.02 17.82 5.10
CA LEU A 94 4.68 17.87 6.52
C LEU A 94 5.66 18.65 7.38
N LYS A 95 6.81 19.12 6.83
CA LYS A 95 7.88 19.92 7.49
C LYS A 95 7.79 19.91 9.02
N SER A 96 7.81 18.72 9.60
CA SER A 96 7.63 18.61 11.04
C SER A 96 8.96 19.01 11.66
N LEU A 97 8.93 19.98 12.58
CA LEU A 97 10.11 20.37 13.33
C LEU A 97 10.68 19.11 14.01
N PRO A 98 12.02 18.92 14.05
CA PRO A 98 12.61 17.79 14.76
C PRO A 98 12.11 17.77 16.21
N GLY A 99 11.27 16.78 16.56
CA GLY A 99 10.67 16.65 17.90
C GLY A 99 9.14 16.82 17.99
N GLU A 100 8.48 17.41 16.98
CA GLU A 100 7.01 17.38 16.91
C GLU A 100 6.55 16.12 16.16
N GLY A 101 5.84 15.22 16.85
CA GLY A 101 5.20 14.07 16.23
C GLY A 101 4.12 14.51 15.23
N VAL A 102 4.00 13.80 14.11
CA VAL A 102 2.94 14.07 13.14
C VAL A 102 1.58 13.84 13.80
N GLY A 103 0.67 14.81 13.73
CA GLY A 103 -0.68 14.64 14.29
C GLY A 103 -1.45 13.48 13.62
N ILE A 104 -2.43 12.92 14.33
CA ILE A 104 -3.26 11.79 13.85
C ILE A 104 -3.84 12.06 12.45
N GLY A 105 -4.28 13.29 12.16
CA GLY A 105 -4.79 13.66 10.83
C GLY A 105 -3.75 13.54 9.72
N GLY A 106 -2.50 13.91 9.99
CA GLY A 106 -1.38 13.74 9.05
C GLY A 106 -1.03 12.26 8.84
N MET A 107 -1.09 11.46 9.91
CA MET A 107 -0.89 10.01 9.82
C MET A 107 -1.95 9.34 8.95
N LEU A 108 -3.23 9.70 9.14
CA LEU A 108 -4.34 9.19 8.33
C LEU A 108 -4.21 9.58 6.86
N LEU A 109 -3.95 10.85 6.57
CA LEU A 109 -3.82 11.34 5.19
C LEU A 109 -2.68 10.65 4.45
N LEU A 110 -1.49 10.60 5.04
CA LEU A 110 -0.34 9.99 4.38
C LEU A 110 -0.45 8.47 4.24
N SER A 111 -0.95 7.78 5.27
CA SER A 111 -1.17 6.33 5.17
C SER A 111 -2.28 5.98 4.19
N PHE A 112 -3.27 6.86 3.99
CA PHE A 112 -4.33 6.62 3.01
C PHE A 112 -3.86 6.77 1.57
N LEU A 113 -2.94 7.72 1.33
CA LEU A 113 -2.43 8.04 0.00
C LEU A 113 -1.40 7.02 -0.52
N VAL A 114 -0.84 6.20 0.36
CA VAL A 114 0.25 5.26 0.10
C VAL A 114 -0.28 3.85 0.21
#